data_AF-A0AAV1KEI0-F1
#
_entry.id   AF-A0AAV1KEI0-F1
#
_cell.length_a   1.000
_cell.length_b   1.000
_cell.length_c   1.000
_cell.angle_alpha   90.00
_cell.angle_beta   90.00
_cell.angle_gamma   90.00
#
_symmetry.space_group_name_H-M   'P 1'
#
loop_
_entity.id
_entity.type
_entity.pdbx_description
1 polymer ?
#
loop_
_entity_poly.entity_id
_entity_poly.type
_entity_poly.pdbx_seq_one_letter_code
_entity_poly.pdbx_strand_id
1 'polypeptide(L)'
;MLNKDVQYGDIHMISKSLKYFAASVAFVSNSLARDKLMGLASNVSLILYKCTLPIKNYSSVCHADCWNNNLVFKYQVSKRPVDCLLADFQLARINGVVDHFFERNYSLYNVLNQ
;
A
#
# COMPACT_ATOMS: atom_id res chain seq x y z
N MET A 1 10.69 -3.35 -15.87
CA MET A 1 10.76 -2.51 -14.66
C MET A 1 9.42 -2.46 -13.95
N LEU A 2 8.32 -2.04 -14.61
CA LEU A 2 6.98 -1.93 -13.97
C LEU A 2 6.27 -3.26 -13.61
N ASN A 3 6.80 -4.39 -14.09
CA ASN A 3 6.19 -5.73 -13.94
C ASN A 3 6.72 -6.51 -12.73
N LYS A 4 7.71 -5.98 -12.00
CA LYS A 4 8.30 -6.62 -10.83
C LYS A 4 8.10 -5.70 -9.63
N ASP A 5 7.40 -6.18 -8.60
CA ASP A 5 7.33 -5.48 -7.33
C ASP A 5 8.70 -5.54 -6.65
N VAL A 6 9.30 -4.37 -6.42
CA VAL A 6 10.62 -4.23 -5.78
C VAL A 6 10.52 -4.14 -4.26
N GLN A 7 9.32 -3.94 -3.71
CA GLN A 7 9.09 -3.76 -2.28
C GLN A 7 8.64 -5.05 -1.59
N TYR A 8 7.68 -5.77 -2.18
CA TYR A 8 7.15 -7.02 -1.62
C TYR A 8 7.35 -8.24 -2.52
N GLY A 9 7.98 -8.08 -3.70
CA GLY A 9 8.15 -9.17 -4.66
C GLY A 9 9.17 -10.25 -4.29
N ASP A 10 9.98 -10.04 -3.24
CA ASP A 10 10.88 -11.05 -2.69
C ASP A 10 10.59 -11.27 -1.20
N ILE A 11 9.91 -12.38 -0.89
CA ILE A 11 9.48 -12.73 0.46
C ILE A 11 10.63 -12.90 1.45
N HIS A 12 11.85 -13.19 0.97
CA HIS A 12 13.04 -13.37 1.80
C HIS A 12 13.73 -12.03 2.16
N MET A 13 13.43 -10.95 1.44
CA MET A 13 13.96 -9.60 1.69
C MET A 13 13.07 -8.77 2.64
N ILE A 14 11.88 -9.26 3.01
CA ILE A 14 10.86 -8.52 3.80
C ILE A 14 11.17 -8.58 5.30
N SER A 15 12.35 -8.10 5.73
CA SER A 15 12.70 -8.08 7.17
C SER A 15 12.71 -6.68 7.78
N LYS A 16 12.87 -5.60 6.98
CA LYS A 16 13.00 -4.24 7.52
C LYS A 16 11.69 -3.51 7.76
N SER A 17 10.62 -3.78 7.00
CA SER A 17 9.33 -3.09 7.12
C SER A 17 8.43 -3.69 8.21
N LEU A 18 8.54 -5.00 8.43
CA LEU A 18 7.77 -5.75 9.43
C LEU A 18 8.01 -5.27 10.87
N LYS A 19 9.20 -4.74 11.17
CA LYS A 19 9.49 -4.11 12.48
C LYS A 19 8.58 -2.90 12.75
N TYR A 20 8.10 -2.22 11.71
CA TYR A 20 7.16 -1.12 11.85
C TYR A 20 5.72 -1.59 11.96
N PHE A 21 5.39 -2.79 11.49
CA PHE A 21 4.03 -3.33 11.59
C PHE A 21 3.57 -3.41 13.05
N ALA A 22 4.36 -4.08 13.91
CA ALA A 22 4.03 -4.18 15.33
C ALA A 22 3.95 -2.80 16.01
N ALA A 23 4.85 -1.88 15.65
CA ALA A 23 4.84 -0.51 16.16
C ALA A 23 3.55 0.24 15.74
N SER A 24 3.12 0.12 14.48
CA SER A 24 1.87 0.72 14.00
C SER A 24 0.64 0.12 14.68
N VAL A 25 0.63 -1.20 14.87
CA VAL A 25 -0.47 -1.92 15.52
C VAL A 25 -0.61 -1.51 16.99
N ALA A 26 0.48 -1.13 17.67
CA ALA A 26 0.43 -0.62 19.04
C ALA A 26 -0.37 0.68 19.21
N PHE A 27 -0.52 1.48 18.15
CA PHE A 27 -1.33 2.71 18.16
C PHE A 27 -2.82 2.47 17.89
N VAL A 28 -3.23 1.24 17.59
CA VAL A 28 -4.65 0.90 17.35
C VAL A 28 -5.38 0.83 18.70
N SER A 29 -6.32 1.76 18.90
CA SER A 29 -7.07 1.88 20.15
C SER A 29 -8.02 0.71 20.40
N ASN A 30 -8.61 0.15 19.35
CA ASN A 30 -9.51 -1.00 19.44
C ASN A 30 -8.72 -2.29 19.68
N SER A 31 -8.87 -2.90 20.86
CA SER A 31 -8.15 -4.11 21.25
C SER A 31 -8.45 -5.30 20.35
N LEU A 32 -9.71 -5.53 19.99
CA LEU A 32 -10.11 -6.62 19.10
C LEU A 32 -9.46 -6.46 17.71
N ALA A 33 -9.46 -5.24 17.17
CA ALA A 33 -8.82 -4.95 15.89
C ALA A 33 -7.30 -5.15 15.96
N ARG A 34 -6.68 -4.74 17.07
CA ARG A 34 -5.25 -4.95 17.34
C ARG A 34 -4.89 -6.43 17.39
N ASP A 35 -5.67 -7.25 18.08
CA ASP A 35 -5.41 -8.68 18.21
C ASP A 35 -5.55 -9.38 16.86
N LYS A 36 -6.57 -9.02 16.08
CA LYS A 36 -6.74 -9.48 14.70
C LYS A 36 -5.55 -9.09 13.81
N LEU A 37 -5.09 -7.84 13.88
CA LEU A 37 -3.91 -7.38 13.14
C LEU A 37 -2.64 -8.13 13.55
N MET A 38 -2.41 -8.35 14.84
CA MET A 38 -1.27 -9.12 15.33
C MET A 38 -1.33 -10.59 14.87
N GLY A 39 -2.52 -11.18 14.77
CA GLY A 39 -2.71 -12.52 14.20
C GLY A 39 -2.28 -12.64 12.73
N LEU A 40 -2.30 -11.54 11.99
CA LEU A 40 -1.84 -11.47 10.59
C LEU A 40 -0.34 -11.24 10.46
N ALA A 41 0.38 -10.91 11.55
CA ALA A 41 1.79 -10.51 11.51
C ALA A 41 2.69 -11.53 10.80
N SER A 42 2.43 -12.83 10.99
CA SER A 42 3.19 -13.93 10.36
C SER A 42 3.00 -13.98 8.84
N ASN A 43 1.89 -13.48 8.32
CA ASN A 43 1.51 -13.53 6.92
C ASN A 43 1.45 -12.16 6.25
N VAL A 44 1.69 -11.07 6.97
CA VAL A 44 1.48 -9.70 6.47
C VAL A 44 2.28 -9.42 5.20
N SER A 45 3.50 -9.93 5.09
CA SER A 45 4.34 -9.83 3.90
C SER A 45 3.69 -10.48 2.67
N LEU A 46 3.14 -11.68 2.85
CA LEU A 46 2.43 -12.40 1.78
C LEU A 46 1.14 -11.69 1.40
N ILE A 47 0.42 -11.12 2.37
CA ILE A 47 -0.79 -10.32 2.14
C ILE A 47 -0.43 -9.09 1.31
N LEU A 48 0.57 -8.31 1.73
CA LEU A 48 1.02 -7.11 1.03
C LEU A 48 1.48 -7.41 -0.40
N TYR A 49 2.23 -8.50 -0.61
CA TYR A 49 2.61 -8.97 -1.94
C TYR A 49 1.39 -9.31 -2.81
N LYS A 50 0.40 -10.05 -2.28
CA LYS A 50 -0.83 -10.34 -3.03
C LYS A 50 -1.58 -9.08 -3.44
N CYS A 51 -1.53 -8.03 -2.61
CA CYS A 51 -2.12 -6.72 -2.89
C CYS A 51 -1.36 -5.92 -3.97
N THR A 52 -0.17 -6.34 -4.38
CA THR A 52 0.60 -5.70 -5.47
C THR A 52 0.52 -6.43 -6.80
N LEU A 53 -0.14 -7.59 -6.85
CA LEU A 53 -0.24 -8.38 -8.07
C LEU A 53 -1.17 -7.75 -9.11
N PRO A 54 -0.78 -7.74 -10.40
CA PRO A 54 -1.65 -7.27 -11.47
C PRO A 54 -2.88 -8.17 -11.62
N ILE A 55 -3.98 -7.55 -12.03
CA ILE A 55 -5.27 -8.18 -12.31
C ILE A 55 -5.58 -8.05 -13.81
N LYS A 56 -5.99 -9.16 -14.43
CA LYS A 56 -6.42 -9.18 -15.84
C LYS A 56 -7.57 -8.18 -16.04
N ASN A 57 -7.48 -7.35 -17.08
CA ASN A 57 -8.46 -6.33 -17.50
C ASN A 57 -8.65 -5.11 -16.57
N TYR A 58 -8.05 -5.11 -15.38
CA TYR A 58 -8.27 -4.03 -14.39
C TYR A 58 -6.98 -3.55 -13.72
N SER A 59 -5.86 -3.70 -14.43
CA SER A 59 -4.59 -3.14 -13.99
C SER A 59 -4.30 -1.81 -14.65
N SER A 60 -3.70 -0.90 -13.89
CA SER A 60 -3.13 0.35 -14.41
C SER A 60 -1.68 0.52 -13.94
N VAL A 61 -0.98 1.49 -14.54
CA VAL A 61 0.30 1.93 -14.01
C VAL A 61 0.03 2.77 -12.77
N CYS A 62 0.49 2.29 -11.61
CA CYS A 62 0.34 2.97 -10.34
C CYS A 62 1.68 3.56 -9.88
N HIS A 63 1.63 4.73 -9.25
CA HIS A 63 2.79 5.35 -8.58
C HIS A 63 3.32 4.47 -7.44
N ALA A 64 2.39 3.86 -6.71
CA ALA A 64 2.63 2.85 -5.68
C ALA A 64 3.36 3.34 -4.40
N ASP A 65 3.77 4.61 -4.37
CA ASP A 65 4.19 5.35 -3.17
C ASP A 65 3.56 6.76 -3.14
N CYS A 66 2.22 6.84 -3.20
CA CYS A 66 1.50 8.13 -3.35
C CYS A 66 1.19 8.77 -1.99
N TRP A 67 2.22 9.28 -1.32
CA TRP A 67 2.10 10.04 -0.07
C TRP A 67 2.52 11.50 -0.28
N ASN A 68 2.24 12.36 0.71
CA ASN A 68 2.32 13.82 0.58
C ASN A 68 3.70 14.35 0.15
N ASN A 69 4.79 13.66 0.48
CA ASN A 69 6.15 14.09 0.10
C ASN A 69 6.47 13.84 -1.38
N ASN A 70 5.71 12.95 -2.03
CA ASN A 70 5.84 12.62 -3.45
C ASN A 70 4.87 13.44 -4.32
N LEU A 71 4.15 14.40 -3.73
CA LEU A 71 3.26 15.32 -4.40
C LEU A 71 3.88 16.72 -4.40
N VAL A 72 4.21 17.22 -5.59
CA VAL A 72 4.78 18.56 -5.77
C VAL A 72 3.70 19.49 -6.28
N PHE A 73 3.33 20.48 -5.46
CA PHE A 73 2.27 21.43 -5.79
C PHE A 73 2.84 22.74 -6.33
N LYS A 74 2.27 23.23 -7.44
CA LYS A 74 2.50 24.58 -7.93
C LYS A 74 1.51 25.54 -7.27
N TYR A 75 2.00 26.63 -6.71
CA TYR A 75 1.17 27.64 -6.06
C TYR A 75 1.16 28.95 -6.83
N GLN A 76 0.02 29.64 -6.79
CA GLN A 76 -0.08 31.05 -7.16
C GLN A 76 0.37 31.96 -6.00
N VAL A 77 0.53 33.26 -6.28
CA VAL A 77 0.83 34.31 -5.28
C VAL A 77 -0.19 34.29 -4.12
N SER A 78 -1.44 33.95 -4.40
CA SER A 78 -2.52 33.77 -3.42
C SER A 78 -2.36 32.55 -2.50
N LYS A 79 -1.27 31.77 -2.63
CA LYS A 79 -1.03 30.48 -1.94
C LYS A 79 -2.06 29.39 -2.24
N ARG A 80 -2.86 29.55 -3.29
CA ARG A 80 -3.75 28.49 -3.79
C ARG A 80 -2.96 27.53 -4.70
N PRO A 81 -3.06 26.20 -4.50
CA PRO A 81 -2.48 25.23 -5.42
C PRO A 81 -3.23 25.26 -6.75
N VAL A 82 -2.50 25.21 -7.86
CA VAL A 82 -3.04 25.25 -9.23
C VAL A 82 -2.59 24.11 -10.12
N ASP A 83 -1.59 23.36 -9.67
CA ASP A 83 -1.09 22.19 -10.38
C ASP A 83 -0.44 21.22 -9.39
N CYS A 84 -0.33 19.95 -9.79
CA CYS A 84 0.28 18.91 -9.00
C CYS A 84 1.05 17.94 -9.91
N LEU A 85 2.29 17.66 -9.54
CA LEU A 85 3.12 16.64 -10.18
C LEU A 85 3.42 15.52 -9.17
N LEU A 86 3.40 14.29 -9.67
CA LEU A 86 3.92 13.14 -8.94
C LEU A 86 5.44 13.08 -9.12
N ALA A 87 6.17 12.82 -8.05
CA ALA A 87 7.61 12.63 -8.05
C ALA A 87 7.96 11.31 -7.36
N ASP A 88 9.16 10.79 -7.64
CA ASP A 88 9.67 9.54 -7.07
C ASP A 88 8.90 8.26 -7.50
N PHE A 89 9.09 7.89 -8.77
CA PHE A 89 8.49 6.71 -9.39
C PHE A 89 9.26 5.40 -9.09
N GLN A 90 10.12 5.35 -8.06
CA GLN A 90 10.96 4.17 -7.80
C GLN A 90 10.15 2.89 -7.50
N LEU A 91 8.91 3.03 -7.00
CA LEU A 91 8.00 1.92 -6.72
C LEU A 91 6.92 1.74 -7.80
N ALA A 92 6.98 2.50 -8.90
CA ALA A 92 5.96 2.46 -9.94
C ALA A 92 5.81 1.04 -10.51
N ARG A 93 4.56 0.57 -10.62
CA ARG A 93 4.26 -0.81 -11.05
C ARG A 93 2.88 -0.93 -11.67
N ILE A 94 2.68 -2.00 -12.43
CA ILE A 94 1.36 -2.42 -12.87
C ILE A 94 0.68 -3.10 -11.68
N ASN A 95 -0.43 -2.53 -11.20
CA ASN A 95 -1.21 -3.10 -10.10
C ASN A 95 -2.71 -3.06 -10.44
N GLY A 96 -3.50 -3.92 -9.79
CA GLY A 96 -4.95 -3.81 -9.79
C GLY A 96 -5.41 -2.46 -9.25
N VAL A 97 -6.35 -1.80 -9.93
CA VAL A 97 -6.96 -0.56 -9.44
C VAL A 97 -7.75 -0.86 -8.16
N VAL A 98 -7.72 0.06 -7.20
CA VAL A 98 -8.24 -0.07 -5.83
C VAL A 98 -9.69 -0.59 -5.77
N ASP A 99 -10.52 -0.39 -6.78
CA ASP A 99 -11.89 -0.91 -6.78
C ASP A 99 -11.97 -2.46 -6.67
N HIS A 100 -11.05 -3.21 -7.28
CA HIS A 100 -11.03 -4.67 -7.13
C HIS A 100 -10.38 -5.17 -5.83
N PHE A 101 -9.77 -4.29 -5.04
CA PHE A 101 -9.26 -4.61 -3.71
C PHE A 101 -10.42 -4.91 -2.73
N PHE A 102 -11.54 -4.19 -2.87
CA PHE A 102 -12.75 -4.41 -2.08
C PHE A 102 -13.50 -5.68 -2.50
N GLU A 103 -13.64 -5.93 -3.81
CA GLU A 103 -14.32 -7.12 -4.34
C GLU A 103 -13.61 -8.44 -4.02
N ARG A 104 -12.28 -8.43 -3.89
CA ARG A 104 -11.48 -9.65 -3.65
C ARG A 104 -11.28 -10.00 -2.18
N ASN A 105 -12.00 -9.34 -1.26
CA ASN A 105 -11.81 -9.52 0.18
C ASN A 105 -10.38 -9.26 0.69
N TYR A 106 -9.57 -8.53 -0.08
CA TYR A 106 -8.24 -8.10 0.36
C TYR A 106 -8.27 -6.79 1.13
N SER A 107 -9.42 -6.11 1.17
CA SER A 107 -9.62 -4.99 2.07
C SER A 107 -9.24 -5.38 3.49
N LEU A 108 -8.52 -4.48 4.18
CA LEU A 108 -8.16 -4.71 5.58
C LEU A 108 -9.42 -5.05 6.39
N TYR A 109 -10.56 -4.45 6.05
CA TYR A 109 -11.86 -4.78 6.63
C TYR A 109 -12.24 -6.26 6.43
N ASN A 110 -12.15 -6.81 5.22
CA ASN A 110 -12.49 -8.20 4.95
C ASN A 110 -11.46 -9.16 5.55
N VAL A 111 -10.17 -8.82 5.52
CA VAL A 111 -9.10 -9.61 6.17
C VAL A 111 -9.25 -9.62 7.69
N LEU A 112 -9.76 -8.54 8.29
CA LEU A 112 -10.00 -8.46 9.74
C LEU A 112 -11.34 -9.08 10.16
N ASN A 113 -12.29 -9.32 9.26
CA ASN A 113 -13.64 -9.79 9.61
C ASN A 113 -14.00 -11.17 9.05
N GLN A 114 -13.03 -11.88 8.46
CA GLN A 114 -13.05 -13.33 8.30
C GLN A 114 -12.54 -14.01 9.58
#